data_AF-A0A7R9UZG6-F1
#
_entry.id   AF-A0A7R9UZG6-F1
#
_cell.length_a   1.000
_cell.length_b   1.000
_cell.length_c   1.000
_cell.angle_alpha   90.00
_cell.angle_beta   90.00
_cell.angle_gamma   90.00
#
_symmetry.space_group_name_H-M   'P 1'
#
loop_
_entity.id
_entity.type
_entity.pdbx_description
1 polymer ?
#
loop_
_entity_poly.entity_id
_entity_poly.type
_entity_poly.pdbx_seq_one_letter_code
_entity_poly.pdbx_strand_id
1 'polypeptide(L)'
;YRWPAQLARVDVGGSDSAAPPVQLVCVSAGPFEVLHASLCVPRSTGPDAGAGAVHTLHLDTRKYTSGAPAEAGGAAGPAADAWFAELAQLWVLLKDGVALALLSTAFQHVGAPPPVGVLQLPTELKQRVLEVLEARELAAVAATCCELRHLAATDALWRPLFESEFGEPSGTDAEG
;
A
#
# COMPACT_ATOMS: atom_id res chain seq x y z
N TYR A 1 -13.98 13.82 30.52
CA TYR A 1 -13.81 14.71 29.37
C TYR A 1 -13.97 13.88 28.09
N ARG A 2 -15.10 14.02 27.39
CA ARG A 2 -15.43 13.28 26.16
C ARG A 2 -15.30 14.28 25.02
N TRP A 3 -14.19 14.26 24.30
CA TRP A 3 -14.03 15.09 23.10
C TRP A 3 -15.13 14.67 22.09
N PRO A 4 -15.88 15.61 21.50
CA PRO A 4 -16.84 15.25 20.47
C PRO A 4 -16.07 14.70 19.28
N ALA A 5 -16.37 13.46 18.89
CA ALA A 5 -15.78 12.88 17.69
C ALA A 5 -16.21 13.72 16.48
N GLN A 6 -15.24 14.26 15.74
CA GLN A 6 -15.53 14.95 14.50
C GLN A 6 -15.63 13.91 13.39
N LEU A 7 -16.72 13.98 12.63
CA LEU A 7 -17.01 13.09 11.52
C LEU A 7 -16.92 13.91 10.23
N ALA A 8 -15.93 13.59 9.39
CA ALA A 8 -15.87 14.11 8.04
C ALA A 8 -16.20 13.00 7.05
N ARG A 9 -17.05 13.29 6.08
CA ARG A 9 -17.40 12.37 4.99
C ARG A 9 -17.04 13.01 3.67
N VAL A 10 -16.38 12.25 2.80
CA VAL A 10 -16.03 12.68 1.44
C VAL A 10 -16.45 11.58 0.48
N ASP A 11 -17.35 11.90 -0.44
CA ASP A 11 -17.73 11.00 -1.53
C ASP A 11 -16.92 11.37 -2.78
N VAL A 12 -16.21 10.38 -3.34
CA VAL A 12 -15.27 10.54 -4.47
C VAL A 12 -15.80 9.73 -5.65
N GLY A 13 -16.18 10.42 -6.72
CA GLY A 13 -16.74 9.82 -7.94
C GLY A 13 -17.91 10.64 -8.48
N GLY A 14 -17.86 11.00 -9.76
CA GLY A 14 -18.93 11.74 -10.43
C GLY A 14 -20.00 10.80 -11.02
N SER A 15 -21.20 11.33 -11.23
CA SER A 15 -22.34 10.63 -11.84
C SER A 15 -22.10 10.09 -13.26
N ASP A 16 -20.98 10.46 -13.88
CA ASP A 16 -20.61 10.15 -15.27
C ASP A 16 -19.36 9.25 -15.38
N SER A 17 -18.86 8.74 -14.23
CA SER A 17 -17.70 7.84 -14.19
C SER A 17 -18.14 6.38 -14.27
N ALA A 18 -17.51 5.60 -15.16
CA ALA A 18 -17.67 4.15 -15.23
C ALA A 18 -17.14 3.42 -13.97
N ALA A 19 -16.34 4.11 -13.14
CA ALA A 19 -15.80 3.55 -11.91
C ALA A 19 -16.80 3.73 -10.74
N PRO A 20 -16.94 2.74 -9.84
CA PRO A 20 -17.82 2.83 -8.70
C PRO A 20 -17.43 3.99 -7.76
N PRO A 21 -18.40 4.75 -7.21
CA PRO A 21 -18.11 5.81 -6.27
C PRO A 21 -17.45 5.26 -5.00
N VAL A 22 -16.59 6.05 -4.39
CA VAL A 22 -15.88 5.75 -3.14
C VAL A 22 -16.39 6.67 -2.05
N GLN A 23 -16.63 6.12 -0.86
CA GLN A 23 -16.94 6.91 0.34
C GLN A 23 -15.76 6.82 1.32
N LEU A 24 -15.26 7.99 1.72
CA LEU A 24 -14.29 8.16 2.79
C LEU A 24 -15.00 8.74 4.03
N VAL A 25 -14.71 8.18 5.20
CA VAL A 25 -15.22 8.62 6.49
C VAL A 25 -14.07 8.74 7.46
N CYS A 26 -13.76 9.95 7.89
CA CYS A 26 -12.78 10.22 8.94
C CYS A 26 -13.48 10.43 10.27
N VAL A 27 -12.99 9.75 11.30
CA VAL A 27 -13.43 9.90 12.69
C VAL A 27 -12.25 10.35 13.54
N SER A 28 -12.32 11.55 14.11
CA SER A 28 -11.25 12.09 14.97
C SER A 28 -11.57 11.84 16.44
N ALA A 29 -10.64 11.24 17.16
CA ALA A 29 -10.70 10.93 18.60
C ALA A 29 -9.45 11.46 19.30
N GLY A 30 -9.39 12.78 19.51
CA GLY A 30 -8.20 13.44 20.04
C GLY A 30 -7.06 13.42 19.01
N PRO A 31 -5.86 12.93 19.35
CA PRO A 31 -4.73 12.86 18.40
C PRO A 31 -4.84 11.68 17.42
N PHE A 32 -5.86 10.83 17.54
CA PHE A 32 -6.03 9.69 16.65
C PHE A 32 -7.15 9.98 15.66
N GLU A 33 -6.88 9.72 14.38
CA GLU A 33 -7.88 9.74 13.33
C GLU A 33 -8.03 8.34 12.74
N VAL A 34 -9.27 7.94 12.48
CA VAL A 34 -9.59 6.69 11.80
C VAL A 34 -10.23 7.04 10.47
N LEU A 35 -9.60 6.64 9.38
CA LEU A 35 -10.10 6.77 8.03
C LEU A 35 -10.69 5.43 7.59
N HIS A 36 -12.00 5.39 7.41
CA HIS A 36 -12.71 4.30 6.76
C HIS A 36 -12.97 4.65 5.30
N ALA A 37 -12.60 3.76 4.40
CA ALA A 37 -12.69 3.98 2.97
C ALA A 37 -13.41 2.79 2.33
N SER A 38 -14.46 3.03 1.55
CA SER A 38 -15.31 1.97 1.03
C SER A 38 -15.76 2.23 -0.40
N LEU A 39 -15.91 1.15 -1.18
CA LEU A 39 -16.54 1.21 -2.49
C LEU A 39 -18.05 1.15 -2.35
N CYS A 40 -18.73 2.17 -2.88
CA CYS A 40 -20.18 2.22 -2.98
C CYS A 40 -20.64 1.44 -4.22
N VAL A 41 -20.50 0.12 -4.15
CA VAL A 41 -21.01 -0.79 -5.17
C VAL A 41 -22.44 -1.23 -4.83
N PRO A 42 -23.38 -1.24 -5.79
CA PRO A 42 -24.69 -1.82 -5.56
C PRO A 42 -24.51 -3.30 -5.21
N ARG A 43 -25.14 -3.77 -4.13
CA ARG A 43 -25.06 -5.19 -3.73
C ARG A 43 -25.52 -6.04 -4.91
N SER A 44 -24.57 -6.69 -5.58
CA SER A 44 -24.87 -7.76 -6.52
C SER A 44 -25.64 -8.84 -5.75
N THR A 45 -26.80 -9.26 -6.25
CA THR A 45 -27.63 -10.32 -5.66
C THR A 45 -27.12 -11.72 -6.03
N GLY A 46 -25.82 -11.86 -6.29
CA GLY A 46 -25.17 -13.15 -6.58
C GLY A 46 -24.65 -13.83 -5.31
N PRO A 47 -24.42 -15.15 -5.35
CA PRO A 47 -23.84 -15.91 -4.23
C PRO A 47 -22.41 -15.46 -3.87
N ASP A 48 -21.72 -14.77 -4.77
CA ASP A 48 -20.37 -14.22 -4.59
C ASP A 48 -20.38 -12.72 -4.26
N ALA A 49 -21.47 -12.22 -3.64
CA ALA A 49 -21.61 -10.83 -3.22
C ALA A 49 -20.57 -10.49 -2.14
N GLY A 50 -19.35 -10.17 -2.58
CA GLY A 50 -18.30 -9.63 -1.74
C GLY A 50 -18.86 -8.45 -0.97
N ALA A 51 -18.86 -8.56 0.35
CA ALA A 51 -19.12 -7.42 1.22
C ALA A 51 -18.25 -6.26 0.71
N GLY A 52 -18.86 -5.11 0.40
CA GLY A 52 -18.15 -3.97 -0.15
C GLY A 52 -16.89 -3.72 0.68
N ALA A 53 -15.71 -3.79 0.05
CA ALA A 53 -14.46 -3.77 0.80
C ALA A 53 -14.34 -2.43 1.52
N VAL A 54 -14.23 -2.49 2.84
CA VAL A 54 -13.95 -1.34 3.69
C VAL A 54 -12.50 -1.44 4.14
N HIS A 55 -11.68 -0.51 3.67
CA HIS A 55 -10.30 -0.35 4.13
C HIS A 55 -10.29 0.64 5.29
N THR A 56 -9.61 0.28 6.38
CA THR A 56 -9.54 1.11 7.58
C THR A 56 -8.10 1.43 7.89
N LEU A 57 -7.82 2.72 8.13
CA LEU A 57 -6.49 3.23 8.39
C LEU A 57 -6.51 4.08 9.66
N HIS A 58 -5.60 3.79 10.58
CA HIS A 58 -5.46 4.49 11.84
C HIS A 58 -4.25 5.43 11.78
N LEU A 59 -4.50 6.70 12.04
CA LEU A 59 -3.51 7.77 12.01
C LEU A 59 -3.32 8.32 13.42
N ASP A 60 -2.06 8.51 13.82
CA ASP A 60 -1.69 9.33 14.96
C ASP A 60 -1.23 10.67 14.41
N THR A 61 -2.09 11.69 14.51
CA THR A 61 -1.84 13.00 13.91
C THR A 61 -0.57 13.64 14.46
N ARG A 62 -0.18 13.34 15.71
CA ARG A 62 1.05 13.88 16.33
C ARG A 62 2.33 13.50 15.59
N LYS A 63 2.32 12.39 14.85
CA LYS A 63 3.47 11.94 14.06
C LYS A 63 3.62 12.73 12.77
N TYR A 64 2.51 13.24 12.26
CA TYR A 64 2.43 13.82 10.92
C TYR A 64 2.04 15.29 10.92
N THR A 65 1.74 15.87 12.09
CA THR A 65 1.52 17.30 12.26
C THR A 65 2.68 17.89 13.03
N SER A 66 3.43 18.78 12.39
CA SER A 66 4.30 19.70 13.11
C SER A 66 3.37 20.65 13.88
N GLY A 67 3.44 20.66 15.21
CA GLY A 67 2.63 21.56 16.02
C GLY A 67 2.80 22.99 15.53
N ALA A 68 1.72 23.64 15.11
CA ALA A 68 1.78 25.03 14.65
C ALA A 68 2.40 25.91 15.76
N PRO A 69 3.22 26.92 15.40
CA PRO A 69 3.81 27.82 16.38
C PRO A 69 2.68 28.53 17.13
N ALA A 70 2.72 28.45 18.46
CA ALA A 70 1.93 29.33 19.30
C ALA A 70 2.31 30.78 18.97
N GLU A 71 1.33 31.56 18.53
CA GLU A 71 1.28 33.03 18.56
C GLU A 71 2.48 33.79 17.95
N ALA A 72 2.32 34.27 16.71
CA ALA A 72 2.95 35.53 16.29
C ALA A 72 1.93 36.32 15.48
N GLY A 73 1.50 37.45 16.04
CA GLY A 73 0.51 38.33 15.44
C GLY A 73 0.88 38.76 14.02
N GLY A 74 -0.15 38.79 13.16
CA GLY A 74 -0.21 39.60 11.96
C GLY A 74 0.84 39.32 10.88
N ALA A 75 0.57 38.35 10.00
CA ALA A 75 0.70 38.40 8.54
C ALA A 75 0.89 36.97 7.98
N ALA A 76 0.04 36.60 7.02
CA ALA A 76 0.02 35.35 6.27
C ALA A 76 0.08 34.06 7.12
N GLY A 77 -1.05 33.32 7.16
CA GLY A 77 -1.08 32.00 7.79
C GLY A 77 0.05 31.10 7.28
N PRO A 78 0.60 30.21 8.13
CA PRO A 78 1.71 29.35 7.73
C PRO A 78 1.43 28.66 6.40
N ALA A 79 2.46 28.48 5.58
CA ALA A 79 2.31 27.70 4.36
C ALA A 79 1.95 26.24 4.73
N ALA A 80 1.20 25.55 3.85
CA ALA A 80 0.60 24.25 4.17
C ALA A 80 1.64 23.19 4.61
N ASP A 81 2.84 23.31 4.07
CA ASP A 81 4.04 22.53 4.36
C ASP A 81 4.56 22.72 5.80
N ALA A 82 4.27 23.84 6.46
CA ALA A 82 4.68 24.08 7.85
C ALA A 82 3.87 23.28 8.88
N TRP A 83 2.70 22.76 8.50
CA TRP A 83 1.85 21.97 9.39
C TRP A 83 2.09 20.47 9.32
N PHE A 84 2.67 19.96 8.24
CA PHE A 84 2.89 18.53 8.07
C PHE A 84 4.33 18.13 8.38
N ALA A 85 4.49 17.20 9.31
CA ALA A 85 5.73 16.46 9.52
C ALA A 85 5.67 15.15 8.70
N GLU A 86 6.81 14.70 8.18
CA GLU A 86 6.92 13.38 7.52
C GLU A 86 5.88 13.14 6.40
N LEU A 87 5.57 14.18 5.61
CA LEU A 87 4.54 14.16 4.57
C LEU A 87 4.72 12.99 3.58
N ALA A 88 5.96 12.63 3.24
CA ALA A 88 6.25 11.50 2.37
C ALA A 88 5.80 10.16 2.99
N GLN A 89 6.01 9.96 4.29
CA GLN A 89 5.59 8.75 4.99
C GLN A 89 4.06 8.70 5.11
N LEU A 90 3.43 9.83 5.42
CA LEU A 90 1.97 9.95 5.45
C LEU A 90 1.36 9.61 4.10
N TRP A 91 1.95 10.11 3.01
CA TRP A 91 1.51 9.81 1.65
C TRP A 91 1.63 8.33 1.32
N VAL A 92 2.76 7.69 1.62
CA VAL A 92 2.94 6.24 1.40
C VAL A 92 1.87 5.45 2.15
N LEU A 93 1.66 5.77 3.42
CA LEU A 93 0.68 5.09 4.26
C LEU A 93 -0.76 5.24 3.74
N LEU A 94 -1.15 6.46 3.33
CA LEU A 94 -2.48 6.72 2.75
C LEU A 94 -2.64 6.05 1.38
N LYS A 95 -1.65 6.18 0.51
CA LYS A 95 -1.66 5.66 -0.86
C LYS A 95 -1.74 4.13 -0.84
N ASP A 96 -0.88 3.48 -0.06
CA ASP A 96 -0.80 2.01 -0.02
C ASP A 96 -1.94 1.40 0.79
N GLY A 97 -2.31 2.01 1.91
CA GLY A 97 -3.36 1.49 2.80
C GLY A 97 -4.79 1.75 2.34
N VAL A 98 -5.02 2.81 1.55
CA VAL A 98 -6.37 3.20 1.14
C VAL A 98 -6.51 3.29 -0.38
N ALA A 99 -5.71 4.13 -1.05
CA ALA A 99 -5.92 4.42 -2.46
C ALA A 99 -5.70 3.19 -3.36
N LEU A 100 -4.56 2.51 -3.22
CA LEU A 100 -4.22 1.32 -4.01
C LEU A 100 -5.11 0.12 -3.64
N ALA A 101 -5.43 -0.03 -2.36
CA ALA A 101 -6.31 -1.09 -1.89
C ALA A 101 -7.73 -0.96 -2.46
N LEU A 102 -8.29 0.25 -2.46
CA LEU A 102 -9.58 0.55 -3.10
C LEU A 102 -9.52 0.38 -4.61
N LEU A 103 -8.47 0.89 -5.25
CA LEU A 103 -8.30 0.79 -6.70
C LEU A 103 -8.23 -0.68 -7.15
N SER A 104 -7.46 -1.51 -6.44
CA SER A 104 -7.39 -2.95 -6.69
C SER A 104 -8.78 -3.61 -6.54
N THR A 105 -9.51 -3.27 -5.47
CA THR A 105 -10.86 -3.80 -5.25
C THR A 105 -11.84 -3.37 -6.35
N ALA A 106 -11.76 -2.12 -6.81
CA ALA A 106 -12.62 -1.61 -7.88
C ALA A 106 -12.37 -2.35 -9.19
N PHE A 107 -11.11 -2.63 -9.53
CA PHE A 107 -10.74 -3.40 -10.71
C PHE A 107 -11.20 -4.85 -10.63
N GLN A 108 -11.06 -5.49 -9.46
CA GLN A 108 -11.62 -6.83 -9.21
C GLN A 108 -13.14 -6.86 -9.42
N HIS A 109 -13.85 -5.85 -8.91
CA HIS A 109 -15.30 -5.75 -9.07
C HIS A 109 -15.72 -5.58 -10.54
N VAL A 110 -14.94 -4.86 -11.35
CA VAL A 110 -15.18 -4.67 -12.79
C VAL A 110 -14.63 -5.84 -13.62
N GLY A 111 -13.95 -6.81 -13.01
CA GLY A 111 -13.32 -7.94 -13.70
C GLY A 111 -12.11 -7.52 -14.56
N ALA A 112 -11.53 -6.36 -14.28
CA ALA A 112 -10.40 -5.80 -15.00
C ALA A 112 -9.06 -6.17 -14.32
N PRO A 113 -7.96 -6.30 -15.07
CA PRO A 113 -6.64 -6.53 -14.49
C PRO A 113 -6.23 -5.34 -13.61
N PRO A 114 -5.64 -5.56 -12.42
CA PRO A 114 -5.29 -4.47 -11.52
C PRO A 114 -4.37 -3.46 -12.23
N PRO A 115 -4.53 -2.15 -11.98
CA PRO A 115 -3.85 -1.13 -12.78
C PRO A 115 -2.37 -1.00 -12.45
N VAL A 116 -1.95 -1.48 -11.27
CA VAL A 116 -0.56 -1.47 -10.82
C VAL A 116 -0.26 -2.77 -10.09
N GLY A 117 0.95 -3.29 -10.28
CA GLY A 117 1.44 -4.46 -9.56
C GLY A 117 2.53 -5.18 -10.33
N VAL A 118 3.33 -5.97 -9.63
CA VAL A 118 4.40 -6.78 -10.23
C VAL A 118 3.86 -7.68 -11.34
N LEU A 119 2.61 -8.17 -11.21
CA LEU A 119 1.94 -8.99 -12.21
C LEU A 119 1.62 -8.26 -13.53
N GLN A 120 1.59 -6.92 -13.55
CA GLN A 120 1.38 -6.13 -14.77
C GLN A 120 2.68 -5.82 -15.53
N LEU A 121 3.84 -6.07 -14.91
CA LEU A 121 5.12 -5.85 -15.57
C LEU A 121 5.31 -6.87 -16.72
N PRO A 122 6.02 -6.49 -17.80
CA PRO A 122 6.56 -7.47 -18.74
C PRO A 122 7.37 -8.55 -18.03
N THR A 123 7.38 -9.76 -18.61
CA THR A 123 8.02 -10.95 -18.00
C THR A 123 9.49 -10.70 -17.65
N GLU A 124 10.21 -9.97 -18.49
CA GLU A 124 11.61 -9.62 -18.31
C GLU A 124 11.81 -8.78 -17.04
N LEU A 125 10.93 -7.80 -16.79
CA LEU A 125 11.00 -6.96 -15.59
C LEU A 125 10.60 -7.73 -14.33
N LYS A 126 9.63 -8.65 -14.43
CA LYS A 126 9.29 -9.54 -13.31
C LYS A 126 10.49 -10.38 -12.90
N GLN A 127 11.19 -10.97 -13.86
CA GLN A 127 12.40 -11.76 -13.60
C GLN A 127 13.49 -10.92 -12.93
N ARG A 128 13.75 -9.70 -13.42
CA ARG A 128 14.73 -8.81 -12.77
C ARG A 128 14.36 -8.46 -11.32
N VAL A 129 13.07 -8.29 -11.01
CA VAL A 129 12.64 -8.08 -9.62
C VAL A 129 12.93 -9.32 -8.77
N LEU A 130 12.69 -10.53 -9.29
CA LEU A 130 12.95 -11.78 -8.57
C LEU A 130 14.44 -12.07 -8.38
N GLU A 131 15.30 -11.68 -9.33
CA GLU A 131 16.75 -11.83 -9.26
C GLU A 131 17.41 -11.07 -8.10
N VAL A 132 16.76 -10.01 -7.60
CA VAL A 132 17.28 -9.17 -6.50
C VAL A 132 16.89 -9.70 -5.12
N LEU A 133 15.93 -10.63 -5.05
CA LEU A 133 15.41 -11.15 -3.78
C LEU A 133 16.35 -12.17 -3.14
N GLU A 134 16.42 -12.16 -1.81
CA GLU A 134 17.08 -13.23 -1.06
C GLU A 134 16.27 -14.54 -1.11
N ALA A 135 16.91 -15.68 -0.81
CA ALA A 135 16.28 -17.01 -0.91
C ALA A 135 14.95 -17.11 -0.14
N ARG A 136 14.90 -16.54 1.07
CA ARG A 136 13.70 -16.52 1.90
C ARG A 136 12.57 -15.70 1.28
N GLU A 137 12.89 -14.54 0.73
CA GLU A 137 11.91 -13.64 0.12
C GLU A 137 11.40 -14.22 -1.20
N LEU A 138 12.30 -14.80 -2.00
CA LEU A 138 11.96 -15.50 -3.24
C LEU A 138 11.01 -16.67 -2.98
N ALA A 139 11.25 -17.47 -1.93
CA ALA A 139 10.36 -18.54 -1.50
C ALA A 139 8.97 -18.02 -1.11
N ALA A 140 8.92 -16.91 -0.35
CA ALA A 140 7.66 -16.30 0.05
C ALA A 140 6.87 -15.78 -1.17
N VAL A 141 7.56 -15.15 -2.13
CA VAL A 141 6.95 -14.66 -3.37
C VAL A 141 6.40 -15.82 -4.22
N ALA A 142 7.13 -16.94 -4.34
CA ALA A 142 6.67 -18.13 -5.06
C ALA A 142 5.40 -18.77 -4.46
N ALA A 143 5.12 -18.54 -3.18
CA ALA A 143 3.92 -19.04 -2.52
C ALA A 143 2.66 -18.19 -2.81
N THR A 144 2.80 -16.96 -3.31
CA THR A 144 1.69 -16.01 -3.44
C THR A 144 0.71 -16.34 -4.58
N CYS A 145 1.20 -16.65 -5.78
CA CYS A 145 0.37 -16.95 -6.95
C CYS A 145 1.06 -17.89 -7.94
N CYS A 146 0.29 -18.49 -8.84
CA CYS A 146 0.81 -19.45 -9.83
C CYS A 146 1.83 -18.83 -10.81
N GLU A 147 1.61 -17.58 -11.24
CA GLU A 147 2.52 -16.90 -12.16
C GLU A 147 3.89 -16.65 -11.53
N LEU A 148 3.92 -16.08 -10.32
CA LEU A 148 5.17 -15.83 -9.60
C LEU A 148 5.86 -17.14 -9.20
N ARG A 149 5.09 -18.19 -8.89
CA ARG A 149 5.64 -19.53 -8.67
C ARG A 149 6.35 -20.07 -9.91
N HIS A 150 5.74 -19.93 -11.09
CA HIS A 150 6.36 -20.39 -12.34
C HIS A 150 7.64 -19.62 -12.66
N LEU A 151 7.64 -18.31 -12.45
CA LEU A 151 8.85 -17.50 -12.67
C LEU A 151 9.96 -17.84 -11.66
N ALA A 152 9.59 -18.00 -10.37
CA ALA A 152 10.52 -18.34 -9.31
C ALA A 152 11.07 -19.77 -9.40
N ALA A 153 10.44 -20.69 -10.13
CA ALA A 153 10.91 -22.07 -10.27
C ALA A 153 12.18 -22.22 -11.14
N THR A 154 12.75 -21.12 -11.62
CA THR A 154 13.92 -21.14 -12.52
C THR A 154 15.22 -21.31 -11.73
N ASP A 155 16.03 -22.32 -12.05
CA ASP A 155 17.33 -22.59 -11.38
C ASP A 155 18.30 -21.40 -11.42
N ALA A 156 18.18 -20.53 -12.43
CA ALA A 156 18.99 -19.32 -12.56
C ALA A 156 18.85 -18.36 -11.36
N LEU A 157 17.70 -18.40 -10.66
CA LEU A 157 17.46 -17.60 -9.45
C LEU A 157 18.06 -18.28 -8.20
N TRP A 158 17.92 -19.59 -8.08
CA TRP A 158 18.30 -20.33 -6.87
C TRP A 158 19.79 -20.66 -6.79
N ARG A 159 20.45 -20.93 -7.93
CA ARG A 159 21.87 -21.30 -7.96
C ARG A 159 22.79 -20.25 -7.31
N PRO A 160 22.73 -18.94 -7.67
CA PRO A 160 23.61 -17.95 -7.04
C PRO A 160 23.31 -17.75 -5.56
N LEU A 161 22.04 -17.88 -5.14
CA LEU A 161 21.65 -17.80 -3.73
C LEU A 161 22.20 -18.99 -2.93
N PHE A 162 22.12 -20.19 -3.50
CA PHE A 162 22.67 -21.40 -2.89
C PHE A 162 24.19 -21.32 -2.75
N GLU A 163 24.90 -20.89 -3.80
CA GLU A 163 26.36 -20.68 -3.76
C GLU A 163 26.75 -19.60 -2.75
N SER A 164 25.95 -18.55 -2.60
CA SER A 164 26.20 -17.50 -1.59
C SER A 164 26.01 -17.98 -0.14
N GLU A 165 25.01 -18.82 0.13
CA GLU A 165 24.71 -19.28 1.50
C GLU A 165 25.50 -20.52 1.90
N PHE A 166 25.78 -21.42 0.95
CA PHE A 166 26.34 -22.74 1.19
C PHE A 166 27.63 -23.02 0.40
N GLY A 167 28.08 -22.09 -0.45
CA GLY A 167 29.36 -22.21 -1.14
C GLY A 167 30.50 -22.15 -0.13
N GLU A 168 31.33 -23.17 -0.12
CA GLU A 168 32.51 -23.22 0.74
C GLU A 168 33.41 -22.00 0.50
N PRO A 169 34.03 -21.41 1.54
CA PRO A 169 35.24 -20.63 1.32
C PRO A 169 36.28 -21.63 0.81
N SER A 170 36.43 -21.72 -0.52
CA SER A 170 37.50 -22.49 -1.13
C SER A 170 38.81 -21.98 -0.55
N GLY A 171 39.43 -22.81 0.31
CA GLY A 171 40.56 -22.44 1.13
C GLY A 171 41.66 -21.74 0.35
N THR A 172 41.91 -20.49 0.71
CA THR A 172 43.20 -19.82 0.45
C THR A 172 43.93 -19.68 1.77
N ASP A 173 44.30 -20.82 2.35
CA ASP A 173 45.41 -20.93 3.29
C ASP A 173 46.26 -22.11 2.81
N ALA A 174 47.02 -21.87 1.75
CA ALA A 174 48.11 -22.74 1.31
C ALA A 174 49.26 -21.89 0.76
N GLU A 175 50.18 -21.60 1.69
CA GLU A 175 51.64 -21.64 1.56
C GLU A 175 52.40 -20.49 0.89
N GLY A 176 53.27 -19.86 1.70
CA GLY A 176 54.28 -18.86 1.34
C GLY A 176 54.86 -18.18 2.56
#